data_AF-A0A7J6P8L9-F1
#
_entry.id   AF-A0A7J6P8L9-F1
#
_cell.length_a   1.000
_cell.length_b   1.000
_cell.length_c   1.000
_cell.angle_alpha   90.00
_cell.angle_beta   90.00
_cell.angle_gamma   90.00
#
_symmetry.space_group_name_H-M   'P 1'
#
loop_
_entity.id
_entity.type
_entity.pdbx_description
1 polymer ?
#
loop_
_entity_poly.entity_id
_entity_poly.type
_entity_poly.pdbx_seq_one_letter_code
_entity_poly.pdbx_strand_id
1 'polypeptide(L)' 'MSSIPSATRPVDIALFGATGFTGSLIVAYLAYNYPTLNVTLVGRDKIRLNALACRHQNANFDVCTIPSITA' A
#
# COMPACT_ATOMS: atom_id res chain seq x y z
N MET A 1 -22.01 -12.72 -26.13
CA MET A 1 -21.41 -11.75 -25.18
C MET A 1 -20.85 -12.56 -24.01
N SER A 2 -19.55 -12.88 -24.03
CA SER A 2 -18.93 -13.54 -22.88
C SER A 2 -18.67 -12.50 -21.79
N SER A 3 -19.31 -12.65 -20.64
CA SER A 3 -19.01 -11.84 -19.45
C SER A 3 -17.59 -12.16 -18.99
N ILE A 4 -16.74 -11.15 -18.93
CA ILE A 4 -15.45 -11.26 -18.25
C ILE A 4 -15.78 -11.55 -16.78
N PRO A 5 -15.23 -12.60 -16.16
CA PRO A 5 -15.44 -12.84 -14.74
C PRO A 5 -15.00 -11.59 -13.98
N SER A 6 -15.91 -11.01 -13.20
CA SER A 6 -15.63 -9.87 -12.32
C SER A 6 -14.69 -10.34 -11.23
N ALA A 7 -13.38 -10.33 -11.51
CA ALA A 7 -12.36 -10.63 -10.54
C ALA A 7 -12.47 -9.60 -9.40
N THR A 8 -12.86 -10.06 -8.21
CA THR A 8 -12.86 -9.23 -7.01
C THR A 8 -11.43 -8.77 -6.76
N ARG A 9 -11.18 -7.47 -6.87
CA ARG A 9 -9.88 -6.85 -6.56
C ARG A 9 -9.99 -6.27 -5.15
N PRO A 10 -9.44 -6.94 -4.13
CA PRO A 10 -9.56 -6.47 -2.75
C PRO A 10 -8.75 -5.20 -2.46
N VAL A 11 -7.83 -4.85 -3.36
CA VAL A 11 -6.94 -3.69 -3.27
C VAL A 11 -6.94 -2.93 -4.58
N ASP A 12 -6.89 -1.60 -4.49
CA ASP A 12 -6.78 -0.72 -5.65
C ASP A 12 -5.31 -0.60 -6.08
N ILE A 13 -4.40 -0.48 -5.10
CA ILE A 13 -2.96 -0.30 -5.32
C ILE A 13 -2.17 -1.11 -4.29
N ALA A 14 -1.14 -1.82 -4.74
CA ALA A 14 -0.10 -2.38 -3.89
C ALA A 14 1.21 -1.61 -4.12
N LEU A 15 1.69 -0.86 -3.13
CA LEU A 15 2.89 -0.02 -3.24
C LEU A 15 4.10 -0.71 -2.62
N PHE A 16 5.00 -1.18 -3.47
CA PHE A 16 6.28 -1.76 -3.07
C PHE A 16 7.30 -0.65 -2.78
N GLY A 17 8.08 -0.81 -1.71
CA GLY A 17 9.13 0.16 -1.35
C GLY A 17 8.58 1.45 -0.75
N ALA A 18 7.39 1.41 -0.14
CA ALA A 18 6.72 2.57 0.46
C ALA A 18 7.58 3.32 1.49
N THR A 19 8.50 2.64 2.18
CA THR A 19 9.37 3.25 3.20
C THR A 19 10.64 3.91 2.63
N GLY A 20 10.89 3.79 1.32
CA GLY A 20 11.95 4.53 0.62
C GLY A 20 11.58 5.99 0.40
N PHE A 21 12.52 6.79 -0.12
CA PHE A 21 12.31 8.21 -0.37
C PHE A 21 11.10 8.46 -1.30
N THR A 22 11.15 7.94 -2.53
CA THR A 22 10.06 8.09 -3.50
C THR A 22 8.76 7.43 -3.04
N GLY A 23 8.86 6.24 -2.43
CA GLY A 23 7.70 5.54 -1.88
C GLY A 23 6.95 6.38 -0.85
N SER A 24 7.67 7.05 0.04
CA SER A 24 7.06 7.90 1.07
C SER A 24 6.32 9.12 0.49
N LEU A 25 6.84 9.70 -0.60
CA LEU A 25 6.18 10.79 -1.31
C LEU A 25 4.90 10.30 -2.02
N ILE A 26 4.92 9.11 -2.61
CA ILE A 26 3.73 8.49 -3.21
C ILE A 26 2.67 8.24 -2.15
N VAL A 27 3.04 7.72 -0.97
CA VAL A 27 2.10 7.54 0.15
C VAL A 27 1.46 8.86 0.55
N ALA A 28 2.26 9.91 0.74
CA ALA A 28 1.75 11.24 1.09
C ALA A 28 0.81 11.80 0.00
N TYR A 29 1.17 11.62 -1.28
CA TYR A 29 0.36 12.06 -2.41
C TYR A 29 -0.99 11.31 -2.47
N LEU A 30 -0.97 9.99 -2.30
CA LEU A 30 -2.20 9.17 -2.27
C LEU A 30 -3.06 9.52 -1.07
N ALA A 31 -2.46 9.74 0.10
CA ALA A 31 -3.19 10.09 1.31
C ALA A 31 -3.92 11.43 1.20
N TYR A 32 -3.31 12.39 0.50
CA TYR A 32 -3.88 13.72 0.31
C TYR A 32 -4.94 13.76 -0.79
N ASN A 33 -4.67 13.15 -1.95
CA ASN A 33 -5.52 13.29 -3.13
C ASN A 33 -6.57 12.18 -3.26
N TYR A 34 -6.30 10.99 -2.73
CA TYR A 34 -7.11 9.79 -2.92
C TYR A 34 -7.28 8.98 -1.62
N PRO A 35 -7.76 9.59 -0.52
CA PRO A 35 -7.86 8.94 0.79
C PRO A 35 -8.79 7.71 0.81
N THR A 36 -9.69 7.60 -0.17
CA THR A 36 -10.67 6.51 -0.28
C THR A 36 -10.16 5.27 -1.01
N LEU A 37 -8.97 5.33 -1.64
CA LEU A 37 -8.38 4.15 -2.28
C LEU A 37 -7.92 3.14 -1.23
N ASN A 38 -8.16 1.87 -1.48
CA ASN A 38 -7.67 0.77 -0.67
C ASN A 38 -6.23 0.46 -1.11
N VAL A 39 -5.26 1.00 -0.39
CA VAL A 39 -3.84 0.89 -0.76
C VAL A 39 -3.09 0.02 0.24
N THR A 40 -2.41 -1.01 -0.24
CA THR A 40 -1.53 -1.84 0.61
C THR A 40 -0.09 -1.39 0.47
N LEU A 41 0.56 -1.04 1.59
CA LEU A 41 1.98 -0.74 1.66
C LEU A 41 2.76 -2.04 1.82
N VAL A 42 3.58 -2.38 0.84
CA VAL A 42 4.29 -3.65 0.76
C VAL A 42 5.78 -3.47 0.97
N GLY A 43 6.37 -4.25 1.89
CA GLY A 43 7.81 -4.21 2.16
C GLY A 43 8.28 -5.28 3.15
N ARG A 44 9.54 -5.16 3.60
CA ARG A 44 10.16 -6.14 4.51
C ARG A 44 10.03 -5.78 5.99
N ASP A 45 9.94 -4.48 6.29
CA ASP A 45 9.94 -3.96 7.66
C ASP A 45 8.53 -3.53 8.06
N LYS A 46 7.83 -4.40 8.79
CA LYS A 46 6.46 -4.15 9.27
C LYS A 46 6.36 -2.90 10.14
N ILE A 47 7.36 -2.64 10.97
CA ILE A 47 7.34 -1.53 11.93
C ILE A 47 7.41 -0.21 11.18
N ARG A 48 8.33 -0.09 10.22
CA ARG A 48 8.44 1.13 9.40
C ARG A 48 7.23 1.35 8.50
N LEU A 49 6.64 0.29 7.97
CA LEU A 49 5.41 0.38 7.18
C LEU A 49 4.23 0.86 8.03
N ASN A 50 4.02 0.29 9.21
CA ASN A 50 3.00 0.75 10.15
C ASN A 50 3.23 2.20 10.57
N ALA A 51 4.47 2.57 10.90
CA ALA A 51 4.81 3.94 11.25
C ALA A 51 4.51 4.92 10.11
N LEU A 52 4.71 4.50 8.85
CA LEU A 52 4.36 5.31 7.68
C LEU A 52 2.84 5.44 7.51
N ALA A 53 2.08 4.35 7.63
CA ALA A 53 0.62 4.38 7.58
C ALA A 53 0.03 5.28 8.69
N CYS A 54 0.54 5.17 9.92
CA CYS A 54 0.10 5.99 11.06
C CYS A 54 0.40 7.49 10.92
N ARG A 55 1.28 7.92 10.00
CA ARG A 55 1.48 9.35 9.68
C ARG A 55 0.35 9.92 8.80
N HIS A 56 -0.42 9.05 8.16
CA HIS A 56 -1.45 9.39 7.18
C HIS A 56 -2.78 8.70 7.53
N GLN A 57 -3.25 8.89 8.77
CA GLN A 57 -4.45 8.21 9.31
C GLN A 57 -5.76 8.59 8.60
N ASN A 58 -5.73 9.65 7.79
CA ASN A 58 -6.86 10.10 6.99
C ASN A 58 -7.08 9.27 5.72
N ALA A 59 -6.21 8.30 5.42
CA ALA A 59 -6.26 7.47 4.22
C ALA A 59 -6.34 5.99 4.55
N ASN A 60 -6.93 5.19 3.65
CA ASN A 60 -7.08 3.76 3.85
C ASN A 60 -5.83 2.97 3.43
N PHE A 61 -4.86 2.88 4.34
CA PHE A 61 -3.64 2.09 4.16
C PHE A 61 -3.67 0.78 4.97
N ASP A 62 -3.47 -0.33 4.27
CA ASP A 62 -3.13 -1.63 4.86
C ASP A 62 -1.62 -1.90 4.74
N VAL A 63 -1.07 -2.79 5.57
CA VAL A 63 0.35 -3.13 5.58
C VAL A 63 0.57 -4.63 5.36
N CYS A 64 1.33 -4.96 4.31
CA CYS A 64 1.70 -6.33 3.99
C CYS A 64 3.22 -6.50 4.00
N THR A 65 3.69 -7.53 4.71
CA THR A 65 5.11 -7.90 4.71
C THR A 65 5.41 -9.00 3.70
N ILE A 66 6.47 -8.83 2.94
CA ILE A 66 7.02 -9.87 2.08
C ILE A 66 8.03 -10.69 2.90
N PRO A 67 7.98 -12.04 2.86
CA PRO A 67 9.01 -12.86 3.50
C PRO A 67 10.41 -12.47 2.98
N SER A 68 11.36 -12.38 3.89
CA SER A 68 12.76 -12.17 3.52
C SER A 68 13.30 -13.47 2.96
N ILE A 69 13.79 -13.44 1.71
CA ILE A 69 14.53 -14.57 1.15
C ILE A 69 15.92 -14.50 1.76
N THR A 70 16.21 -15.37 2.73
CA THR A 70 17.57 -15.58 3.22
C THR A 70 18.29 -16.41 2.15
N ALA A 71 19.30 -15.81 1.51
CA ALA A 71 20.21 -16.51 0.61
C ALA A 71 21.20 -17.37 1.39
#